data_AF-A0A1C3K8N3-F1
#
_entry.id   AF-A0A1C3K8N3-F1
#
_cell.length_a   1.000
_cell.length_b   1.000
_cell.length_c   1.000
_cell.angle_alpha   90.00
_cell.angle_beta   90.00
_cell.angle_gamma   90.00
#
_symmetry.space_group_name_H-M   'P 1'
#
loop_
_entity.id
_entity.type
_entity.pdbx_description
1 polymer ?
#
loop_
_entity_poly.entity_id
_entity_poly.type
_entity_poly.pdbx_seq_one_letter_code
_entity_poly.pdbx_strand_id
1 'polypeptide(L)'
;MGDVLSRIYDVPLGILATSSYREAAGTQQGELDIAQFITITRGTLSGRVLLVDDMVDTGLTFNRVREHLHRQFPGITEMKSAVLWWKGHSQAIPDYYVDRLDSNPWIHQPFEDYDSLRPDQLEAWMRKGVRG
;
A
#
# COMPACT_ATOMS: atom_id res chain seq x y z
N MET A 1 -7.17 -0.93 4.61
CA MET A 1 -6.77 -0.06 5.73
C MET A 1 -7.27 1.38 5.55
N GLY A 2 -6.98 2.05 4.44
CA GLY A 2 -7.48 3.40 4.15
C GLY A 2 -9.01 3.57 4.25
N ASP A 3 -9.80 2.61 3.74
CA ASP A 3 -11.27 2.62 3.88
C ASP A 3 -11.73 2.61 5.35
N VAL A 4 -11.07 1.85 6.22
CA VAL A 4 -11.38 1.79 7.65
C VAL A 4 -11.10 3.14 8.32
N LEU A 5 -9.94 3.74 8.06
CA LEU A 5 -9.60 5.06 8.59
C LEU A 5 -10.57 6.15 8.10
N SER A 6 -10.88 6.15 6.80
CA SER A 6 -11.82 7.10 6.20
C SER A 6 -13.19 7.07 6.89
N ARG A 7 -13.70 5.87 7.20
CA ARG A 7 -14.98 5.69 7.92
C ARG A 7 -14.92 6.12 9.38
N ILE A 8 -13.84 5.79 10.10
CA ILE A 8 -13.70 6.13 11.53
C ILE A 8 -13.62 7.65 11.72
N TYR A 9 -12.90 8.34 10.84
CA TYR A 9 -12.65 9.78 10.95
C TYR A 9 -13.59 10.65 10.10
N ASP A 10 -14.51 10.05 9.36
CA ASP A 10 -15.45 10.73 8.46
C ASP A 10 -14.73 11.68 7.46
N VAL A 11 -13.70 11.15 6.79
CA VAL A 11 -12.90 11.91 5.81
C VAL A 11 -12.93 11.27 4.42
N PRO A 12 -12.78 12.05 3.32
CA PRO A 12 -12.77 11.50 1.96
C PRO A 12 -11.65 10.46 1.73
N LEU A 13 -11.95 9.42 0.96
CA LEU A 13 -10.98 8.42 0.51
C LEU A 13 -10.57 8.66 -0.94
N GLY A 14 -9.25 8.66 -1.19
CA GLY A 14 -8.67 8.54 -2.52
C GLY A 14 -7.91 7.21 -2.64
N ILE A 15 -8.03 6.54 -3.78
CA ILE A 15 -7.33 5.28 -4.07
C ILE A 15 -6.37 5.49 -5.22
N LEU A 16 -5.08 5.19 -5.00
CA LEU A 16 -4.03 5.17 -6.00
C LEU A 16 -3.46 3.75 -6.09
N ALA A 17 -3.54 3.15 -7.27
CA ALA A 17 -2.95 1.85 -7.52
C ALA A 17 -1.47 2.00 -7.90
N THR A 18 -0.62 1.11 -7.37
CA THR A 18 0.78 0.99 -7.79
C THR A 18 1.10 -0.46 -8.11
N SER A 19 2.05 -0.68 -9.00
CA SER A 19 2.57 -2.01 -9.28
C SER A 19 4.09 -1.97 -9.39
N SER A 20 4.76 -3.04 -8.97
CA SER A 20 6.20 -3.19 -9.16
C SER A 20 6.44 -4.35 -10.11
N TYR A 21 7.07 -4.08 -11.26
CA TYR A 21 7.47 -5.15 -12.16
C TYR A 21 8.79 -5.73 -11.66
N ARG A 22 8.90 -7.06 -11.61
CA ARG A 22 10.18 -7.75 -11.46
C ARG A 22 10.44 -8.45 -12.78
N GLU A 23 11.44 -8.01 -13.54
CA GLU A 23 11.85 -8.76 -14.74
C GLU A 23 12.29 -10.17 -14.32
N ALA A 24 11.93 -11.15 -15.16
CA ALA A 24 11.92 -12.60 -14.90
C ALA A 24 13.27 -13.27 -14.60
N ALA A 25 14.28 -12.53 -14.16
CA ALA A 25 15.57 -13.06 -13.70
C ALA A 25 15.98 -12.56 -12.29
N GLY A 26 15.11 -11.85 -11.57
CA GLY A 26 15.27 -11.58 -10.13
C GLY A 26 16.43 -10.66 -9.72
N THR A 27 17.17 -10.09 -10.67
CA THR A 27 18.39 -9.31 -10.40
C THR A 27 18.23 -7.80 -10.57
N GLN A 28 17.12 -7.31 -11.13
CA GLN A 28 16.83 -5.88 -11.24
C GLN A 28 15.52 -5.51 -10.56
N GLN A 29 15.61 -4.56 -9.62
CA GLN A 29 14.45 -3.90 -9.04
C GLN A 29 13.79 -3.09 -10.16
N GLY A 30 12.66 -3.58 -10.69
CA GLY A 30 12.01 -2.93 -11.82
C GLY A 30 11.34 -1.61 -11.45
N GLU A 31 10.97 -0.85 -12.49
CA GLU A 31 10.32 0.45 -12.31
C GLU A 31 8.96 0.28 -11.61
N LEU A 32 8.72 1.15 -10.63
CA LEU A 32 7.42 1.29 -9.99
C LEU A 32 6.48 2.00 -10.96
N ASP A 33 5.41 1.33 -11.35
CA ASP A 33 4.33 1.94 -12.11
C ASP A 33 3.28 2.50 -11.15
N ILE A 34 2.94 3.78 -11.33
CA ILE A 34 1.96 4.51 -10.54
C ILE A 34 0.79 4.83 -11.47
N ALA A 35 -0.41 4.40 -11.09
CA ALA A 35 -1.60 4.68 -11.88
C ALA A 35 -1.72 6.17 -12.22
N GLN A 36 -2.07 6.48 -13.46
CA GLN A 36 -2.13 7.85 -13.96
C GLN A 36 -3.14 8.73 -13.20
N PHE A 37 -4.20 8.12 -12.66
CA PHE A 37 -5.30 8.81 -12.00
C PHE A 37 -5.55 8.24 -10.60
N ILE A 38 -5.91 9.13 -9.67
CA ILE A 38 -6.44 8.76 -8.35
C ILE A 38 -7.95 8.68 -8.46
N THR A 39 -8.54 7.60 -7.94
CA THR A 39 -9.99 7.50 -7.82
C THR A 39 -10.43 8.23 -6.56
N ILE A 40 -11.13 9.36 -6.72
CA ILE A 40 -11.67 10.20 -5.64
C ILE A 40 -13.14 10.50 -5.94
N THR A 41 -14.00 10.44 -4.94
CA THR A 41 -15.45 10.61 -5.13
C THR A 41 -15.88 12.06 -5.35
N ARG A 42 -15.08 13.06 -4.89
CA ARG A 42 -15.38 14.49 -5.07
C ARG A 42 -14.11 15.35 -5.11
N GLY A 43 -14.07 16.28 -6.07
CA GLY A 43 -13.07 17.35 -6.12
C GLY A 43 -11.68 16.90 -6.52
N THR A 44 -10.67 17.64 -6.04
CA THR A 44 -9.24 17.35 -6.26
C THR A 44 -8.55 17.17 -4.91
N LEU A 45 -7.49 16.36 -4.88
CA LEU A 45 -6.69 16.16 -3.68
C LEU A 45 -6.01 17.48 -3.29
N SER A 46 -6.29 17.99 -2.09
CA SER A 46 -5.78 19.29 -1.62
C SER A 46 -5.79 19.38 -0.09
N GLY A 47 -5.09 20.37 0.46
CA GLY A 47 -4.97 20.58 1.90
C GLY A 47 -4.06 19.55 2.56
N ARG A 48 -4.49 19.02 3.71
CA ARG A 48 -3.75 18.01 4.47
C ARG A 48 -4.15 16.61 4.02
N VAL A 49 -3.18 15.84 3.58
CA VAL A 49 -3.37 14.47 3.08
C VAL A 49 -2.64 13.49 3.99
N LEU A 50 -3.31 12.38 4.30
CA LEU A 50 -2.69 11.22 4.92
C LEU A 50 -2.54 10.12 3.87
N LEU A 51 -1.29 9.81 3.49
CA LEU A 51 -0.95 8.66 2.66
C LEU A 51 -0.93 7.40 3.52
N VAL A 52 -1.61 6.35 3.08
CA VAL A 52 -1.88 5.19 3.92
C VAL A 52 -1.53 3.92 3.15
N ASP A 53 -0.73 3.04 3.75
CA ASP A 53 -0.36 1.73 3.18
C ASP A 53 -0.24 0.65 4.27
N ASP A 54 -0.25 -0.63 3.94
CA ASP A 54 -0.13 -1.69 4.96
C ASP A 54 1.27 -1.72 5.61
N MET A 55 2.33 -1.55 4.82
CA MET A 55 3.70 -1.69 5.26
C MET A 55 4.65 -0.79 4.48
N VAL A 56 5.71 -0.34 5.15
CA VAL A 56 6.90 0.20 4.48
C VAL A 56 8.08 -0.76 4.63
N ASP A 57 8.51 -1.34 3.51
CA ASP A 57 9.62 -2.28 3.41
C ASP A 57 10.94 -1.57 3.11
N THR A 58 11.28 -1.36 1.82
CA THR A 58 12.44 -0.54 1.44
C THR A 58 12.17 0.96 1.50
N GLY A 59 10.90 1.36 1.38
CA GLY A 59 10.47 2.76 1.27
C GLY A 59 10.41 3.33 -0.16
N LEU A 60 10.80 2.57 -1.18
CA LEU A 60 10.84 3.08 -2.56
C LEU A 60 9.46 3.48 -3.10
N THR A 61 8.48 2.58 -3.00
CA THR A 61 7.09 2.81 -3.45
C THR A 61 6.53 4.08 -2.81
N PHE A 62 6.70 4.16 -1.50
CA PHE A 62 6.23 5.25 -0.68
C PHE A 62 6.80 6.60 -1.11
N ASN A 63 8.12 6.71 -1.30
CA ASN A 63 8.76 7.96 -1.73
C ASN A 63 8.29 8.38 -3.12
N ARG A 64 8.22 7.43 -4.07
CA ARG A 64 7.76 7.72 -5.44
C ARG A 64 6.30 8.17 -5.49
N VAL A 65 5.43 7.55 -4.69
CA VAL A 65 4.03 7.99 -4.55
C VAL A 65 3.95 9.40 -3.98
N ARG A 66 4.68 9.70 -2.90
CA ARG A 66 4.70 11.06 -2.33
C ARG A 66 5.14 12.12 -3.35
N GLU A 67 6.22 11.86 -4.09
CA GLU A 67 6.70 12.74 -5.15
C GLU A 67 5.69 12.90 -6.30
N HIS A 68 5.05 11.81 -6.71
CA HIS A 68 4.01 11.83 -7.74
C HIS A 68 2.82 12.70 -7.31
N LEU A 69 2.33 12.50 -6.09
CA LEU A 69 1.20 13.25 -5.54
C LEU A 69 1.51 14.74 -5.39
N HIS A 70 2.68 15.11 -4.87
CA HIS A 70 3.07 16.52 -4.78
C HIS A 70 3.19 17.21 -6.15
N ARG A 71 3.66 16.50 -7.18
CA ARG A 71 3.74 17.05 -8.54
C ARG A 71 2.37 17.21 -9.20
N GLN A 72 1.49 16.22 -9.07
CA GLN A 72 0.17 16.25 -9.70
C GLN A 72 -0.83 17.15 -8.97
N PHE A 73 -0.70 17.28 -7.64
CA PHE A 73 -1.67 17.98 -6.80
C PHE A 73 -0.99 19.10 -6.00
N PRO A 74 -0.72 20.26 -6.64
CA PRO A 74 -0.05 21.38 -5.98
C PRO A 74 -0.87 22.01 -4.84
N GLY A 75 -2.16 21.68 -4.73
CA GLY A 75 -3.02 22.11 -3.64
C GLY A 75 -2.77 21.37 -2.32
N ILE A 76 -1.91 20.35 -2.27
CA ILE A 76 -1.53 19.67 -1.04
C ILE A 76 -0.60 20.58 -0.23
N THR A 77 -1.04 20.97 0.96
CA THR A 77 -0.28 21.84 1.88
C THR A 77 0.53 21.04 2.90
N GLU A 78 0.12 19.80 3.18
CA GLU A 78 0.80 18.88 4.08
C GLU A 78 0.53 17.45 3.64
N MET A 79 1.55 16.61 3.66
CA MET A 79 1.41 15.18 3.44
C MET A 79 2.10 14.41 4.55
N LYS A 80 1.28 13.75 5.35
CA LYS A 80 1.73 12.76 6.33
C LYS A 80 1.46 11.36 5.83
N SER A 81 2.00 10.39 6.56
CA SER A 81 1.94 9.00 6.18
C SER A 81 1.69 8.06 7.35
N ALA A 82 0.93 7.00 7.11
CA ALA A 82 0.59 6.00 8.12
C ALA A 82 0.70 4.58 7.55
N VAL A 83 1.37 3.69 8.30
CA VAL A 83 1.47 2.26 7.98
C VAL A 83 1.09 1.39 9.17
N LEU A 84 0.74 0.12 8.94
CA LEU A 84 0.64 -0.83 10.06
C LEU A 84 2.05 -1.25 10.50
N TRP A 85 2.89 -1.65 9.54
CA TRP A 85 4.22 -2.18 9.82
C TRP A 85 5.34 -1.34 9.19
N TRP A 86 6.34 -0.99 9.99
CA TRP A 86 7.56 -0.34 9.53
C TRP A 86 8.74 -1.29 9.65
N LYS A 87 9.31 -1.73 8.52
CA LYS A 87 10.53 -2.55 8.53
C LYS A 87 11.74 -1.72 8.95
N GLY A 88 12.55 -2.25 9.86
CA GLY A 88 13.73 -1.55 10.39
C GLY A 88 14.81 -1.21 9.34
N HIS A 89 14.80 -1.87 8.18
CA HIS A 89 15.72 -1.59 7.08
C HIS A 89 15.16 -0.59 6.04
N SER A 90 13.95 -0.07 6.25
CA SER A 90 13.36 0.95 5.39
C SER A 90 14.19 2.23 5.38
N GLN A 91 14.40 2.79 4.19
CA GLN A 91 15.00 4.11 4.02
C GLN A 91 13.98 5.25 4.17
N ALA A 92 12.68 4.93 4.07
CA ALA A 92 11.59 5.88 4.32
C ALA A 92 11.11 5.77 5.77
N ILE A 93 10.82 6.92 6.38
CA ILE A 93 10.28 7.03 7.73
C ILE A 93 8.82 7.46 7.62
N PRO A 94 7.85 6.62 8.04
CA PRO A 94 6.45 7.02 8.09
C PRO A 94 6.19 7.93 9.31
N ASP A 95 5.21 8.84 9.21
CA ASP A 95 4.84 9.73 10.31
C ASP A 95 4.11 8.99 11.44
N TYR A 96 3.35 7.94 11.07
CA TYR A 96 2.60 7.09 11.97
C TYR A 96 2.82 5.62 11.62
N TYR A 97 2.99 4.77 12.63
CA TYR A 97 3.07 3.32 12.48
C TYR A 97 2.48 2.61 13.71
N VAL A 98 1.98 1.39 13.53
CA VAL A 98 1.51 0.58 14.67
C VAL A 98 2.69 -0.17 15.29
N ASP A 99 3.51 -0.81 14.46
CA ASP A 99 4.67 -1.58 14.93
C ASP A 99 5.90 -1.37 14.04
N ARG A 100 7.07 -1.29 14.69
CA ARG A 100 8.37 -1.21 14.03
C ARG A 100 9.08 -2.54 14.19
N LEU A 101 9.42 -3.16 13.07
CA LEU A 101 9.94 -4.51 12.99
C LEU A 101 11.44 -4.48 12.68
N ASP A 102 12.27 -4.43 13.72
CA ASP A 102 13.73 -4.34 13.57
C ASP A 102 14.36 -5.61 12.98
N SER A 103 13.76 -6.78 13.18
CA SER A 103 14.28 -8.09 12.72
C SER A 103 13.84 -8.51 11.32
N ASN A 104 13.13 -7.64 10.58
CA ASN A 104 12.58 -7.93 9.25
C ASN A 104 11.84 -9.28 9.12
N PRO A 105 10.86 -9.59 9.98
CA PRO A 105 10.12 -10.84 9.90
C PRO A 105 9.22 -10.85 8.66
N TRP A 106 8.86 -12.03 8.15
CA TRP A 106 7.76 -12.13 7.19
C TRP A 106 6.43 -11.82 7.90
N ILE A 107 5.59 -10.98 7.31
CA ILE A 107 4.25 -10.70 7.83
C ILE A 107 3.28 -11.45 6.93
N HIS A 108 2.57 -12.43 7.49
CA HIS A 108 1.54 -13.15 6.76
C HIS A 108 0.28 -12.30 6.65
N GLN A 109 0.01 -11.78 5.45
CA GLN A 109 -1.23 -11.05 5.20
C GLN A 109 -2.40 -12.01 4.92
N PRO A 110 -3.63 -11.69 5.38
CA PRO A 110 -4.81 -12.54 5.16
C PRO A 110 -5.14 -12.82 3.69
N PHE A 111 -4.57 -12.05 2.77
CA PHE A 111 -4.81 -12.17 1.33
C PHE A 111 -3.70 -12.91 0.55
N GLU A 112 -2.56 -13.25 1.18
CA GLU A 112 -1.44 -13.94 0.51
C GLU A 112 -1.85 -15.28 -0.11
N ASP A 113 -2.80 -15.98 0.52
CA ASP A 113 -3.34 -17.24 0.01
C ASP A 113 -3.96 -17.10 -1.38
N TYR A 114 -4.43 -15.90 -1.75
CA TYR A 114 -5.06 -15.63 -3.05
C TYR A 114 -4.05 -15.28 -4.15
N ASP A 115 -2.80 -14.92 -3.84
CA ASP A 115 -1.81 -14.48 -4.83
C ASP A 115 -1.45 -15.60 -5.83
N SER A 116 -1.36 -16.83 -5.32
CA SER A 116 -1.07 -18.03 -6.11
C SER A 116 -2.30 -18.81 -6.53
N LEU A 117 -3.46 -18.53 -5.94
CA LEU A 117 -4.71 -19.21 -6.25
C LEU A 117 -5.13 -18.90 -7.69
N ARG A 118 -5.53 -19.94 -8.42
CA ARG A 118 -6.10 -19.83 -9.76
C ARG A 118 -7.55 -20.30 -9.78
N PRO A 119 -8.38 -19.85 -10.74
CA PRO A 119 -9.81 -20.18 -10.76
C PRO A 119 -10.11 -21.69 -10.68
N ASP A 120 -9.30 -22.53 -11.32
CA ASP A 120 -9.42 -24.00 -11.32
C ASP A 120 -9.10 -24.66 -9.97
N GLN A 121 -8.38 -23.95 -9.09
CA GLN A 121 -7.99 -24.42 -7.76
C GLN A 121 -8.98 -24.00 -6.67
N LEU A 122 -9.92 -23.09 -6.99
CA LEU A 122 -10.82 -22.46 -6.02
C LEU A 122 -11.74 -23.48 -5.32
N GLU A 123 -12.31 -24.44 -6.06
CA GLU A 123 -13.19 -25.48 -5.50
C GLU A 123 -12.47 -26.33 -4.45
N ALA A 124 -11.24 -26.75 -4.76
CA ALA A 124 -10.42 -27.53 -3.84
C ALA A 124 -10.03 -26.72 -2.59
N TRP A 125 -9.69 -25.45 -2.78
CA TRP A 125 -9.34 -24.54 -1.69
C TRP A 125 -10.51 -24.30 -0.72
N MET A 126 -11.73 -24.04 -1.24
CA MET A 126 -12.92 -23.85 -0.41
C MET A 126 -13.24 -25.10 0.44
N ARG A 127 -13.03 -26.31 -0.10
CA ARG A 127 -13.26 -27.57 0.64
C ARG A 127 -12.26 -27.78 1.79
N LYS A 128 -11.04 -27.23 1.70
CA LYS A 128 -10.04 -27.29 2.77
C LYS A 128 -10.52 -26.58 4.05
N GLY A 129 -11.26 -25.47 3.90
CA GLY A 129 -11.76 -24.66 5.01
C GLY A 129 -12.95 -25.24 5.79
N VAL A 130 -13.55 -26.35 5.33
CA VAL A 130 -14.75 -26.96 5.95
C VAL A 130 -14.40 -28.14 6.87
N ARG A 131 -13.14 -28.59 6.92
CA ARG A 131 -12.67 -29.66 7.83
C ARG A 131 -12.06 -29.11 9.12
N GLY A 132 -12.75 -28.16 9.75
CA GLY A 132 -12.45 -27.63 11.08
C GLY A 132 -13.48 -28.10 12.10
#